data_AF-A0A1V6CS16-F1
#
_entry.id   AF-A0A1V6CS16-F1
#
_cell.length_a   1.000
_cell.length_b   1.000
_cell.length_c   1.000
_cell.angle_alpha   90.00
_cell.angle_beta   90.00
_cell.angle_gamma   90.00
#
_symmetry.space_group_name_H-M   'P 1'
#
loop_
_entity.id
_entity.type
_entity.pdbx_description
1 polymer ?
#
loop_
_entity_poly.entity_id
_entity_poly.type
_entity_poly.pdbx_seq_one_letter_code
_entity_poly.pdbx_strand_id
1 'polypeptide(L)'
;MGQRPLPGDWLERGEAGITDEVKDNSEHPPAARRIEAIGRWSLVAALAAGGLFWWHPGYRNWAGVLTVLSATWAVWLVRQVLRGDRTLSGHPIWLALAAPAAALLYHLVRDLPLHHAAPSASLGGAVDVSLLLQAAMLGLMVMLGEELLGGGRWARLASAGAMAAAPALTLLLAESGAMTQALTAVSAGGWLLLAAALWRCARNAEQAPPPKAMRAAAALAGLVGLAVLAACPAVGVEAGLAMLAALALSAVVLRWRRVLAAPVVLIFAVSAVLRVMLGPPIWGAAFPMEPAGLGEQALAHVYAGDRGLDVLLAAAGPLAAAWAVLAALGGGVWLVSLSPKGAAGTPGLQGPAVLWLCGTAVVSSALLLEGGLFCPLALLATGAAWSQVPAMAGRAGARRSGWWAAGAFAALTTAMGLTAMPGLAQWAVSSWGRSEDFLHVPTGFFLSLLLGWLMGRRRWGAAAGVALGALAGGAGELAQWLLSRRGVEGVDWLLHAAGSTGAAVVLALAWMAKGRKA
;
A
#
# COMPACT_ATOMS: atom_id res chain seq x y z
N MET A 1 -59.80 -14.05 -12.94
CA MET A 1 -58.90 -14.98 -13.67
C MET A 1 -58.42 -14.21 -14.90
N GLY A 2 -57.21 -13.66 -15.03
CA GLY A 2 -55.91 -14.01 -14.45
C GLY A 2 -55.01 -14.68 -15.49
N GLN A 3 -54.81 -14.09 -16.68
CA GLN A 3 -53.83 -14.58 -17.66
C GLN A 3 -52.47 -13.91 -17.40
N ARG A 4 -51.45 -14.73 -17.09
CA ARG A 4 -50.05 -14.32 -16.99
C ARG A 4 -49.46 -14.11 -18.39
N PRO A 5 -48.65 -13.07 -18.65
CA PRO A 5 -47.82 -13.03 -19.84
C PRO A 5 -46.60 -13.97 -19.68
N LEU A 6 -46.21 -14.58 -20.80
CA LEU A 6 -45.07 -15.50 -20.95
C LEU A 6 -43.72 -14.75 -20.82
N PRO A 7 -42.66 -15.42 -20.32
CA PRO A 7 -41.30 -14.86 -20.29
C PRO A 7 -40.68 -15.00 -21.69
N GLY A 8 -40.60 -13.90 -22.44
CA GLY A 8 -40.08 -13.96 -23.82
C GLY A 8 -39.50 -12.67 -24.39
N ASP A 9 -39.94 -11.48 -23.94
CA ASP A 9 -39.52 -10.22 -24.57
C ASP A 9 -38.72 -9.35 -23.60
N TRP A 10 -37.43 -9.67 -23.45
CA TRP A 10 -36.45 -8.69 -23.00
C TRP A 10 -35.84 -8.05 -24.24
N LEU A 11 -36.22 -6.79 -24.45
CA LEU A 11 -35.62 -5.85 -25.39
C LEU A 11 -34.11 -6.04 -25.50
N GLU A 12 -33.68 -6.28 -26.73
CA GLU A 12 -32.30 -6.16 -27.20
C GLU A 12 -31.71 -4.84 -26.70
N ARG A 13 -30.92 -4.88 -25.62
CA ARG A 13 -29.93 -3.84 -25.33
C ARG A 13 -28.69 -4.13 -26.17
N GLY A 14 -28.80 -3.82 -27.45
CA GLY A 14 -27.63 -3.49 -28.26
C GLY A 14 -27.04 -2.17 -27.76
N GLU A 15 -25.70 -2.09 -27.75
CA GLU A 15 -24.90 -0.89 -27.45
C GLU A 15 -24.70 -0.51 -25.97
N ALA A 16 -24.36 -1.48 -25.13
CA ALA A 16 -23.61 -1.21 -23.88
C ALA A 16 -22.10 -1.29 -24.18
N GLY A 17 -21.45 -0.16 -24.45
CA GLY A 17 -20.00 -0.18 -24.66
C GLY A 17 -19.26 1.16 -24.67
N ILE A 18 -19.93 2.29 -24.95
CA ILE A 18 -19.24 3.59 -25.07
C ILE A 18 -19.94 4.74 -24.30
N THR A 19 -21.16 4.54 -23.81
CA THR A 19 -21.98 5.65 -23.29
C THR A 19 -22.02 5.79 -21.76
N ASP A 20 -21.72 4.75 -20.97
CA ASP A 20 -21.82 4.86 -19.50
C ASP A 20 -20.67 5.67 -18.88
N GLU A 21 -19.44 5.58 -19.39
CA GLU A 21 -18.34 6.47 -18.96
C GLU A 21 -18.56 7.94 -19.39
N VAL A 22 -19.30 8.17 -20.47
CA VAL A 22 -19.62 9.52 -20.95
C VAL A 22 -20.80 10.13 -20.17
N LYS A 23 -21.77 9.31 -19.75
CA LYS A 23 -22.89 9.75 -18.91
C LYS A 23 -22.46 10.06 -17.47
N ASP A 24 -21.63 9.21 -16.86
CA ASP A 24 -21.19 9.39 -15.47
C ASP A 24 -20.26 10.61 -15.31
N ASN A 25 -19.46 10.92 -16.35
CA ASN A 25 -18.62 12.12 -16.34
C ASN A 25 -19.40 13.43 -16.39
N SER A 26 -20.67 13.44 -16.81
CA SER A 26 -21.49 14.66 -16.87
C SER A 26 -22.06 15.09 -15.51
N GLU A 27 -22.17 14.16 -14.54
CA GLU A 27 -22.80 14.41 -13.23
C GLU A 27 -21.84 14.99 -12.17
N HIS A 28 -20.53 14.92 -12.40
CA HIS A 28 -19.56 15.47 -11.46
C HIS A 28 -19.36 16.99 -11.62
N PRO A 29 -19.31 17.76 -10.53
CA PRO A 29 -19.01 19.19 -10.59
C PRO A 29 -17.69 19.45 -11.34
N PRO A 30 -17.61 20.47 -12.23
CA PRO A 30 -16.39 20.79 -12.96
C PRO A 30 -15.15 20.96 -12.06
N ALA A 31 -15.35 21.50 -10.86
CA ALA A 31 -14.30 21.63 -9.84
C ALA A 31 -13.76 20.26 -9.39
N ALA A 32 -14.63 19.27 -9.15
CA ALA A 32 -14.22 17.94 -8.71
C ALA A 32 -13.34 17.24 -9.76
N ARG A 33 -13.67 17.40 -11.06
CA ARG A 33 -12.87 16.85 -12.17
C ARG A 33 -11.47 17.49 -12.25
N ARG A 34 -11.36 18.81 -12.01
CA ARG A 34 -10.06 19.51 -11.98
C ARG A 34 -9.20 19.07 -10.80
N ILE A 35 -9.79 18.99 -9.60
CA ILE A 35 -9.09 18.51 -8.39
C ILE A 35 -8.64 17.06 -8.57
N GLU A 36 -9.46 16.21 -9.18
CA GLU A 36 -9.09 14.84 -9.54
C GLU A 36 -7.89 14.80 -10.49
N ALA A 37 -7.87 15.61 -11.54
CA ALA A 37 -6.75 15.68 -12.46
C ALA A 37 -5.46 16.09 -11.74
N ILE A 38 -5.53 17.08 -10.84
CA ILE A 38 -4.39 17.50 -10.00
C ILE A 38 -3.91 16.31 -9.16
N GLY A 39 -4.80 15.65 -8.41
CA GLY A 39 -4.43 14.50 -7.57
C GLY A 39 -3.80 13.36 -8.37
N ARG A 40 -4.34 13.05 -9.55
CA ARG A 40 -3.78 12.04 -10.47
C ARG A 40 -2.37 12.41 -10.91
N TRP A 41 -2.16 13.64 -11.38
CA TRP A 41 -0.84 14.08 -11.84
C TRP A 41 0.17 14.19 -10.70
N SER A 42 -0.26 14.60 -9.50
CA SER A 42 0.58 14.57 -8.29
C SER A 42 1.05 13.16 -7.98
N LEU A 43 0.16 12.16 -8.07
CA LEU A 43 0.51 10.77 -7.80
C LEU A 43 1.42 10.16 -8.89
N VAL A 44 1.18 10.48 -10.15
CA VAL A 44 2.08 10.10 -11.26
C VAL A 44 3.46 10.74 -11.09
N ALA A 45 3.51 12.03 -10.73
CA ALA A 45 4.76 12.73 -10.45
C ALA A 45 5.49 12.11 -9.25
N ALA A 46 4.76 11.69 -8.21
CA ALA A 46 5.33 10.97 -7.07
C ALA A 46 6.01 9.68 -7.53
N LEU A 47 5.33 8.86 -8.34
CA LEU A 47 5.90 7.61 -8.84
C LEU A 47 7.12 7.84 -9.73
N ALA A 48 7.07 8.87 -10.60
CA ALA A 48 8.19 9.23 -11.46
C ALA A 48 9.40 9.74 -10.66
N ALA A 49 9.17 10.66 -9.73
CA ALA A 49 10.20 11.19 -8.83
C ALA A 49 10.78 10.09 -7.94
N GLY A 50 9.94 9.17 -7.47
CA GLY A 50 10.38 8.04 -6.65
C GLY A 50 11.40 7.15 -7.36
N GLY A 51 11.16 6.87 -8.65
CA GLY A 51 12.12 6.12 -9.46
C GLY A 51 13.47 6.82 -9.63
N LEU A 52 13.50 8.15 -9.60
CA LEU A 52 14.71 8.95 -9.80
C LEU A 52 15.46 9.26 -8.49
N PHE A 53 14.73 9.53 -7.41
CA PHE A 53 15.29 10.17 -6.22
C PHE A 53 15.05 9.41 -4.90
N TRP A 54 14.02 8.57 -4.82
CA TRP A 54 13.62 7.92 -3.55
C TRP A 54 14.02 6.45 -3.47
N TRP A 55 14.94 6.02 -4.33
CA TRP A 55 15.50 4.68 -4.29
C TRP A 55 16.51 4.50 -3.14
N HIS A 56 17.16 5.58 -2.68
CA HIS A 56 18.13 5.48 -1.60
C HIS A 56 17.42 5.49 -0.23
N PRO A 57 17.72 4.57 0.69
CA PRO A 57 17.19 4.62 2.05
C PRO A 57 17.69 5.90 2.75
N GLY A 58 16.79 6.72 3.26
CA GLY A 58 17.19 7.95 3.93
C GLY A 58 16.01 8.81 4.36
N TYR A 59 16.17 9.49 5.50
CA TYR A 59 15.09 10.26 6.12
C TYR A 59 14.57 11.40 5.24
N ARG A 60 15.45 12.03 4.45
CA ARG A 60 15.05 13.06 3.47
C ARG A 60 14.12 12.51 2.40
N ASN A 61 14.38 11.29 1.92
CA ASN A 61 13.56 10.65 0.90
C ASN A 61 12.22 10.20 1.48
N TRP A 62 12.23 9.63 2.70
CA TRP A 62 11.02 9.32 3.45
C TRP A 62 10.17 10.55 3.73
N ALA A 63 10.79 11.68 4.09
CA ALA A 63 10.11 12.95 4.26
C ALA A 63 9.44 13.40 2.94
N GLY A 64 10.16 13.30 1.83
CA GLY A 64 9.63 13.57 0.48
C GLY A 64 8.40 12.72 0.16
N VAL A 65 8.46 11.40 0.39
CA VAL A 65 7.32 10.49 0.16
C VAL A 65 6.15 10.84 1.08
N LEU A 66 6.40 11.05 2.37
CA LEU A 66 5.36 11.42 3.34
C LEU A 66 4.66 12.71 2.92
N THR A 67 5.40 13.76 2.57
CA THR A 67 4.84 15.03 2.06
C THR A 67 3.96 14.81 0.84
N VAL A 68 4.46 14.09 -0.17
CA VAL A 68 3.75 13.94 -1.43
C VAL A 68 2.49 13.08 -1.27
N LEU A 69 2.54 12.00 -0.48
CA LEU A 69 1.36 11.19 -0.19
C LEU A 69 0.34 11.97 0.64
N SER A 70 0.77 12.69 1.67
CA SER A 70 -0.08 13.56 2.49
C SER A 70 -0.75 14.66 1.66
N ALA A 71 0.00 15.36 0.80
CA ALA A 71 -0.56 16.38 -0.09
C ALA A 71 -1.58 15.78 -1.08
N THR A 72 -1.25 14.63 -1.67
CA THR A 72 -2.16 13.91 -2.58
C THR A 72 -3.43 13.46 -1.85
N TRP A 73 -3.31 13.03 -0.59
CA TRP A 73 -4.45 12.65 0.23
C TRP A 73 -5.34 13.84 0.58
N ALA A 74 -4.78 15.01 0.88
CA ALA A 74 -5.54 16.23 1.08
C ALA A 74 -6.35 16.61 -0.18
N VAL A 75 -5.71 16.57 -1.36
CA VAL A 75 -6.36 16.82 -2.65
C VAL A 75 -7.48 15.80 -2.90
N TRP A 76 -7.25 14.53 -2.58
CA TRP A 76 -8.26 13.48 -2.67
C TRP A 76 -9.44 13.73 -1.71
N LEU A 77 -9.19 14.09 -0.45
CA LEU A 77 -10.26 14.42 0.52
C LEU A 77 -11.12 15.59 0.03
N VAL A 78 -10.50 16.63 -0.53
CA VAL A 78 -11.22 17.76 -1.15
C VAL A 78 -12.10 17.29 -2.30
N ARG A 79 -11.58 16.43 -3.18
CA ARG A 79 -12.39 15.79 -4.23
C ARG A 79 -13.59 15.06 -3.64
N GLN A 80 -13.42 14.29 -2.56
CA GLN A 80 -14.52 13.56 -1.94
C GLN A 80 -15.57 14.48 -1.33
N VAL A 81 -15.17 15.59 -0.69
CA VAL A 81 -16.09 16.64 -0.19
C VAL A 81 -16.93 17.23 -1.32
N LEU A 82 -16.29 17.53 -2.46
CA LEU A 82 -16.97 18.07 -3.63
C LEU A 82 -17.99 17.07 -4.18
N ARG A 83 -17.62 15.78 -4.28
CA ARG A 83 -18.49 14.68 -4.73
C ARG A 83 -19.60 14.34 -3.73
N GLY A 84 -19.38 14.60 -2.44
CA GLY A 84 -20.29 14.18 -1.37
C GLY A 84 -20.26 12.67 -1.09
N ASP A 85 -19.28 11.94 -1.63
CA ASP A 85 -19.04 10.54 -1.34
C ASP A 85 -18.26 10.43 -0.02
N ARG A 86 -18.62 9.49 0.84
CA ARG A 86 -18.03 9.26 2.16
C ARG A 86 -17.44 7.86 2.29
N THR A 87 -17.28 7.21 1.17
CA THR A 87 -16.74 5.87 1.08
C THR A 87 -15.30 5.91 0.57
N LEU A 88 -14.58 4.83 0.84
CA LEU A 88 -13.22 4.60 0.37
C LEU A 88 -13.11 3.19 -0.21
N SER A 89 -12.02 2.92 -0.91
CA SER A 89 -11.75 1.59 -1.44
C SER A 89 -11.40 0.56 -0.34
N GLY A 90 -12.14 -0.53 -0.33
CA GLY A 90 -12.05 -1.68 0.57
C GLY A 90 -11.15 -2.79 0.04
N HIS A 91 -9.99 -2.42 -0.49
CA HIS A 91 -9.00 -3.32 -1.09
C HIS A 91 -8.58 -4.50 -0.16
N PRO A 92 -8.34 -5.72 -0.68
CA PRO A 92 -7.96 -6.87 0.15
C PRO A 92 -6.61 -6.72 0.87
N ILE A 93 -5.71 -5.84 0.41
CA ILE A 93 -4.41 -5.62 1.08
C ILE A 93 -4.56 -5.23 2.55
N TRP A 94 -5.68 -4.61 2.94
CA TRP A 94 -5.97 -4.26 4.32
C TRP A 94 -5.95 -5.48 5.24
N LEU A 95 -6.33 -6.66 4.75
CA LEU A 95 -6.26 -7.90 5.52
C LEU A 95 -4.81 -8.35 5.73
N ALA A 96 -3.95 -8.19 4.72
CA ALA A 96 -2.54 -8.54 4.82
C ALA A 96 -1.78 -7.60 5.77
N LEU A 97 -2.14 -6.31 5.80
CA LEU A 97 -1.54 -5.32 6.69
C LEU A 97 -2.07 -5.40 8.13
N ALA A 98 -3.25 -5.98 8.35
CA ALA A 98 -3.90 -6.00 9.67
C ALA A 98 -3.09 -6.78 10.73
N ALA A 99 -2.53 -7.94 10.40
CA ALA A 99 -1.77 -8.73 11.36
C ALA A 99 -0.43 -8.11 11.78
N PRO A 100 0.45 -7.67 10.85
CA PRO A 100 1.68 -6.98 11.27
C PRO A 100 1.35 -5.70 12.04
N ALA A 101 0.32 -4.95 11.64
CA ALA A 101 -0.11 -3.78 12.40
C ALA A 101 -0.60 -4.14 13.81
N ALA A 102 -1.38 -5.22 13.96
CA ALA A 102 -1.86 -5.67 15.26
C ALA A 102 -0.72 -6.17 16.17
N ALA A 103 0.27 -6.88 15.62
CA ALA A 103 1.44 -7.32 16.37
C ALA A 103 2.29 -6.14 16.87
N LEU A 104 2.55 -5.16 16.01
CA LEU A 104 3.29 -3.94 16.38
C LEU A 104 2.53 -3.10 17.41
N LEU A 105 1.20 -2.97 17.26
CA LEU A 105 0.36 -2.31 18.27
C LEU A 105 0.36 -3.06 19.60
N TYR A 106 0.36 -4.39 19.57
CA TYR A 106 0.47 -5.21 20.77
C TYR A 106 1.78 -4.94 21.51
N HIS A 107 2.92 -4.95 20.81
CA HIS A 107 4.23 -4.63 21.40
C HIS A 107 4.26 -3.21 21.96
N LEU A 108 3.77 -2.24 21.19
CA LEU A 108 3.68 -0.86 21.63
C LEU A 108 2.90 -0.76 22.96
N VAL A 109 1.69 -1.32 23.02
CA VAL A 109 0.85 -1.27 24.22
C VAL A 109 1.47 -2.04 25.39
N ARG A 110 2.08 -3.20 25.13
CA ARG A 110 2.73 -4.03 26.14
C ARG A 110 3.91 -3.32 26.78
N ASP A 111 4.68 -2.59 25.98
CA ASP A 111 5.96 -2.03 26.40
C ASP A 111 5.82 -0.58 26.94
N LEU A 112 4.66 0.07 26.77
CA LEU A 112 4.33 1.37 27.36
C LEU A 112 4.72 1.50 28.86
N PRO A 113 4.39 0.54 29.75
CA PRO A 113 4.74 0.62 31.17
C PRO A 113 6.24 0.41 31.45
N LEU A 114 6.95 -0.33 30.58
CA LEU A 114 8.35 -0.71 30.75
C LEU A 114 9.31 0.40 30.31
N HIS A 115 8.91 1.22 29.34
CA HIS A 115 9.63 2.44 28.92
C HIS A 115 9.77 3.47 30.05
N HIS A 116 9.12 3.25 31.20
CA HIS A 116 9.20 4.11 32.38
C HIS A 116 10.29 3.72 33.39
N ALA A 117 11.00 2.60 33.19
CA ALA A 117 11.89 2.03 34.22
C ALA A 117 13.36 1.76 33.80
N ALA A 118 13.70 1.69 32.51
CA ALA A 118 15.04 1.25 32.07
C ALA A 118 15.73 2.19 31.05
N PRO A 119 17.05 2.45 31.16
CA PRO A 119 17.81 3.30 30.21
C PRO A 119 17.96 2.72 28.79
N SER A 120 17.76 1.42 28.60
CA SER A 120 17.71 0.77 27.28
C SER A 120 16.39 1.05 26.54
N ALA A 121 15.42 1.73 27.16
CA ALA A 121 14.21 2.28 26.54
C ALA A 121 14.48 3.51 25.64
N SER A 122 15.72 3.69 25.19
CA SER A 122 16.18 4.92 24.52
C SER A 122 15.45 5.21 23.21
N LEU A 123 14.82 4.21 22.58
CA LEU A 123 14.05 4.36 21.35
C LEU A 123 12.54 4.48 21.56
N GLY A 124 12.03 4.12 22.73
CA GLY A 124 10.68 4.47 23.16
C GLY A 124 9.52 4.06 22.23
N GLY A 125 9.67 3.00 21.43
CA GLY A 125 8.66 2.55 20.44
C GLY A 125 8.85 3.12 19.03
N ALA A 126 10.00 3.74 18.74
CA ALA A 126 10.29 4.37 17.46
C ALA A 126 10.20 3.42 16.27
N VAL A 127 10.67 2.17 16.39
CA VAL A 127 10.61 1.19 15.29
C VAL A 127 9.21 0.68 15.09
N ASP A 128 8.51 0.33 16.17
CA ASP A 128 7.13 -0.16 16.06
C ASP A 128 6.24 0.87 15.37
N VAL A 129 6.36 2.14 15.76
CA VAL A 129 5.65 3.26 15.13
C VAL A 129 6.14 3.52 13.69
N SER A 130 7.44 3.35 13.41
CA SER A 130 7.97 3.49 12.04
C SER A 130 7.39 2.45 11.09
N LEU A 131 7.31 1.19 11.52
CA LEU A 131 6.76 0.09 10.74
C LEU A 131 5.24 0.24 10.57
N LEU A 132 4.53 0.71 11.60
CA LEU A 132 3.11 1.07 11.51
C LEU A 132 2.88 2.21 10.50
N LEU A 133 3.73 3.25 10.53
CA LEU A 133 3.66 4.36 9.57
C LEU A 133 3.92 3.87 8.14
N GLN A 134 4.90 3.00 7.92
CA GLN A 134 5.16 2.41 6.61
C GLN A 134 3.96 1.59 6.12
N ALA A 135 3.36 0.76 6.98
CA ALA A 135 2.15 0.00 6.64
C ALA A 135 0.98 0.94 6.28
N ALA A 136 0.80 2.04 7.02
CA ALA A 136 -0.21 3.06 6.75
C ALA A 136 0.06 3.79 5.42
N MET A 137 1.32 4.13 5.12
CA MET A 137 1.72 4.76 3.85
C MET A 137 1.50 3.82 2.66
N LEU A 138 1.83 2.54 2.79
CA LEU A 138 1.55 1.53 1.76
C LEU A 138 0.05 1.42 1.50
N GLY A 139 -0.74 1.31 2.56
CA GLY A 139 -2.20 1.32 2.47
C GLY A 139 -2.77 2.58 1.81
N LEU A 140 -2.28 3.74 2.23
CA LEU A 140 -2.66 5.03 1.66
C LEU A 140 -2.32 5.10 0.17
N MET A 141 -1.13 4.65 -0.24
CA MET A 141 -0.71 4.57 -1.64
C MET A 141 -1.63 3.67 -2.46
N VAL A 142 -2.03 2.52 -1.94
CA VAL A 142 -3.00 1.63 -2.60
C VAL A 142 -4.34 2.33 -2.78
N MET A 143 -4.87 2.93 -1.71
CA MET A 143 -6.15 3.64 -1.75
C MET A 143 -6.11 4.79 -2.77
N LEU A 144 -5.09 5.65 -2.70
CA LEU A 144 -4.94 6.79 -3.61
C LEU A 144 -4.74 6.31 -5.05
N GLY A 145 -3.99 5.23 -5.26
CA GLY A 145 -3.80 4.62 -6.58
C GLY A 145 -5.10 4.14 -7.20
N GLU A 146 -5.95 3.45 -6.44
CA GLU A 146 -7.25 2.98 -6.92
C GLU A 146 -8.18 4.16 -7.26
N GLU A 147 -8.22 5.16 -6.39
CA GLU A 147 -9.15 6.28 -6.48
C GLU A 147 -8.75 7.33 -7.53
N LEU A 148 -7.46 7.54 -7.76
CA LEU A 148 -6.93 8.62 -8.60
C LEU A 148 -6.38 8.10 -9.93
N LEU A 149 -5.62 7.00 -9.93
CA LEU A 149 -5.03 6.46 -11.16
C LEU A 149 -6.08 5.70 -11.98
N GLY A 150 -6.98 4.98 -11.29
CA GLY A 150 -7.96 4.10 -11.93
C GLY A 150 -7.29 3.05 -12.82
N GLY A 151 -8.06 2.40 -13.70
CA GLY A 151 -7.55 1.42 -14.66
C GLY A 151 -7.04 2.01 -15.98
N GLY A 152 -6.79 3.31 -16.07
CA GLY A 152 -6.44 3.99 -17.32
C GLY A 152 -5.07 3.57 -17.89
N ARG A 153 -4.86 3.75 -19.20
CA ARG A 153 -3.60 3.39 -19.88
C ARG A 153 -2.36 4.01 -19.21
N TRP A 154 -2.39 5.31 -18.92
CA TRP A 154 -1.24 6.02 -18.33
C TRP A 154 -0.95 5.60 -16.89
N ALA A 155 -2.00 5.31 -16.12
CA ALA A 155 -1.90 4.73 -14.78
C ALA A 155 -1.19 3.38 -14.81
N ARG A 156 -1.64 2.47 -15.70
CA ARG A 156 -0.99 1.17 -15.91
C ARG A 156 0.47 1.30 -16.33
N LEU A 157 0.80 2.27 -17.20
CA LEU A 157 2.17 2.50 -17.63
C LEU A 157 3.05 3.02 -16.49
N ALA A 158 2.56 4.00 -15.72
CA ALA A 158 3.28 4.53 -14.55
C ALA A 158 3.52 3.43 -13.51
N SER A 159 2.49 2.63 -13.18
CA SER A 159 2.62 1.48 -12.29
C SER A 159 3.62 0.47 -12.85
N ALA A 160 3.50 0.06 -14.12
CA ALA A 160 4.44 -0.90 -14.73
C ALA A 160 5.90 -0.39 -14.71
N GLY A 161 6.11 0.92 -14.92
CA GLY A 161 7.43 1.54 -14.81
C GLY A 161 7.98 1.51 -13.38
N ALA A 162 7.16 1.88 -12.39
CA ALA A 162 7.56 1.82 -10.97
C ALA A 162 7.85 0.38 -10.52
N MET A 163 7.02 -0.56 -10.98
CA MET A 163 7.16 -2.00 -10.77
C MET A 163 8.46 -2.56 -11.36
N ALA A 164 8.95 -1.97 -12.46
CA ALA A 164 10.22 -2.33 -13.09
C ALA A 164 11.43 -1.84 -12.29
N ALA A 165 11.35 -0.57 -11.91
CA ALA A 165 12.47 0.16 -11.33
C ALA A 165 12.77 -0.32 -9.91
N ALA A 166 11.75 -0.60 -9.10
CA ALA A 166 11.95 -0.92 -7.70
C ALA A 166 12.79 -2.18 -7.46
N PRO A 167 12.45 -3.38 -8.00
CA PRO A 167 13.26 -4.58 -7.75
C PRO A 167 14.66 -4.50 -8.36
N ALA A 168 14.79 -3.89 -9.55
CA ALA A 168 16.07 -3.73 -10.23
C ALA A 168 17.01 -2.81 -9.44
N LEU A 169 16.51 -1.67 -8.96
CA LEU A 169 17.30 -0.73 -8.16
C LEU A 169 17.63 -1.29 -6.78
N THR A 170 16.66 -1.90 -6.06
CA THR A 170 16.94 -2.53 -4.75
C THR A 170 18.05 -3.56 -4.85
N LEU A 171 18.06 -4.40 -5.90
CA LEU A 171 19.11 -5.40 -6.08
C LEU A 171 20.45 -4.80 -6.47
N LEU A 172 20.49 -3.79 -7.35
CA LEU A 172 21.73 -3.11 -7.78
C LEU A 172 22.48 -2.43 -6.64
N LEU A 173 21.79 -2.16 -5.54
CA LEU A 173 22.28 -1.38 -4.42
C LEU A 173 22.53 -2.21 -3.17
N ALA A 174 22.14 -3.48 -3.16
CA ALA A 174 22.52 -4.40 -2.11
C ALA A 174 24.05 -4.52 -2.11
N GLU A 175 24.70 -4.00 -1.06
CA GLU A 175 26.15 -4.06 -0.87
C GLU A 175 26.57 -5.52 -0.87
N SER A 176 27.18 -5.95 -1.97
CA SER A 176 27.47 -7.37 -2.15
C SER A 176 28.66 -7.59 -3.07
N GLY A 177 29.35 -8.72 -2.87
CA GLY A 177 30.55 -9.08 -3.62
C GLY A 177 30.29 -9.25 -5.13
N ALA A 178 31.35 -9.30 -5.93
CA ALA A 178 31.29 -9.30 -7.40
C ALA A 178 30.36 -10.38 -8.01
N MET A 179 30.26 -11.56 -7.37
CA MET A 179 29.34 -12.61 -7.82
C MET A 179 27.88 -12.24 -7.55
N THR A 180 27.55 -11.66 -6.39
CA THR A 180 26.20 -11.18 -6.09
C THR A 180 25.82 -10.02 -7.02
N GLN A 181 26.74 -9.11 -7.35
CA GLN A 181 26.49 -8.03 -8.32
C GLN A 181 26.18 -8.55 -9.73
N ALA A 182 26.90 -9.58 -10.21
CA ALA A 182 26.63 -10.20 -11.51
C ALA A 182 25.24 -10.86 -11.56
N LEU A 183 24.81 -11.47 -10.46
CA LEU A 183 23.52 -12.14 -10.35
C LEU A 183 22.37 -11.18 -10.12
N THR A 184 22.64 -10.10 -9.39
CA THR A 184 21.81 -8.91 -9.31
C THR A 184 21.58 -8.31 -10.69
N ALA A 185 22.61 -8.21 -11.53
CA ALA A 185 22.47 -7.69 -12.90
C ALA A 185 21.62 -8.62 -13.79
N VAL A 186 21.77 -9.94 -13.67
CA VAL A 186 20.91 -10.93 -14.36
C VAL A 186 19.46 -10.84 -13.87
N SER A 187 19.26 -10.71 -12.56
CA SER A 187 17.95 -10.53 -11.93
C SER A 187 17.30 -9.23 -12.42
N ALA A 188 18.03 -8.12 -12.41
CA ALA A 188 17.63 -6.82 -12.95
C ALA A 188 17.26 -6.91 -14.44
N GLY A 189 18.02 -7.65 -15.25
CA GLY A 189 17.70 -7.94 -16.64
C GLY A 189 16.35 -8.62 -16.81
N GLY A 190 16.04 -9.64 -15.99
CA GLY A 190 14.72 -10.26 -16.00
C GLY A 190 13.60 -9.36 -15.49
N TRP A 191 13.89 -8.50 -14.51
CA TRP A 191 12.95 -7.48 -14.05
C TRP A 191 12.59 -6.51 -15.16
N LEU A 192 13.57 -6.04 -15.93
CA LEU A 192 13.36 -5.18 -17.09
C LEU A 192 12.56 -5.88 -18.20
N LEU A 193 12.74 -7.19 -18.38
CA LEU A 193 11.99 -7.98 -19.36
C LEU A 193 10.54 -8.22 -18.94
N LEU A 194 10.28 -8.54 -17.67
CA LEU A 194 8.93 -8.64 -17.11
C LEU A 194 8.24 -7.28 -17.19
N ALA A 195 8.95 -6.21 -16.84
CA ALA A 195 8.46 -4.84 -16.99
C ALA A 195 8.12 -4.49 -18.43
N ALA A 196 8.97 -4.85 -19.40
CA ALA A 196 8.67 -4.66 -20.81
C ALA A 196 7.42 -5.43 -21.24
N ALA A 197 7.18 -6.62 -20.68
CA ALA A 197 5.96 -7.38 -20.93
C ALA A 197 4.72 -6.73 -20.29
N LEU A 198 4.82 -6.26 -19.04
CA LEU A 198 3.76 -5.51 -18.35
C LEU A 198 3.46 -4.19 -19.06
N TRP A 199 4.49 -3.49 -19.52
CA TRP A 199 4.39 -2.26 -20.29
C TRP A 199 3.70 -2.50 -21.64
N ARG A 200 4.04 -3.58 -22.35
CA ARG A 200 3.33 -3.99 -23.57
C ARG A 200 1.86 -4.34 -23.28
N CYS A 201 1.56 -5.04 -22.19
CA CYS A 201 0.19 -5.34 -21.78
C CYS A 201 -0.58 -4.06 -21.42
N ALA A 202 0.05 -3.13 -20.70
CA ALA A 202 -0.53 -1.84 -20.33
C ALA A 202 -0.84 -0.95 -21.55
N ARG A 203 0.04 -0.97 -22.56
CA ARG A 203 -0.17 -0.28 -23.84
C ARG A 203 -1.31 -0.89 -24.65
N ASN A 204 -1.43 -2.21 -24.63
CA ASN A 204 -2.32 -2.97 -25.49
C ASN A 204 -3.56 -3.50 -24.76
N ALA A 205 -3.91 -2.99 -23.56
CA ALA A 205 -4.96 -3.58 -22.72
C ALA A 205 -6.37 -3.63 -23.37
N GLU A 206 -6.59 -2.88 -24.46
CA GLU A 206 -7.80 -2.92 -25.29
C GLU A 206 -7.78 -4.04 -26.35
N GLN A 207 -6.64 -4.72 -26.53
CA GLN A 207 -6.43 -5.80 -27.49
C GLN A 207 -5.85 -7.02 -26.78
N ALA A 208 -6.42 -8.21 -27.02
CA ALA A 208 -5.88 -9.44 -26.44
C ALA A 208 -4.42 -9.62 -26.92
N PRO A 209 -3.41 -9.68 -26.02
CA PRO A 209 -2.03 -9.87 -26.42
C PRO A 209 -1.89 -11.22 -27.15
N PRO A 210 -1.06 -11.30 -28.22
CA PRO A 210 -0.92 -12.54 -28.96
C PRO A 210 -0.34 -13.64 -28.05
N PRO A 211 -0.93 -14.85 -28.05
CA PRO A 211 -0.59 -15.91 -27.10
C PRO A 211 0.88 -16.33 -27.15
N LYS A 212 1.56 -16.14 -28.29
CA LYS A 212 3.01 -16.38 -28.44
C LYS A 212 3.86 -15.39 -27.64
N ALA A 213 3.50 -14.10 -27.62
CA ALA A 213 4.23 -13.07 -26.86
C ALA A 213 4.04 -13.25 -25.35
N MET A 214 2.84 -13.66 -24.92
CA MET A 214 2.57 -14.01 -23.53
C MET A 214 3.37 -15.23 -23.06
N ARG A 215 3.44 -16.29 -23.89
CA ARG A 215 4.24 -17.48 -23.60
C ARG A 215 5.74 -17.17 -23.53
N ALA A 216 6.23 -16.31 -24.42
CA ALA A 216 7.63 -15.88 -24.40
C ALA A 216 7.96 -15.04 -23.16
N ALA A 217 7.09 -14.10 -22.77
CA ALA A 217 7.28 -13.30 -21.56
C ALA A 217 7.25 -14.16 -20.29
N ALA A 218 6.30 -15.10 -20.20
CA ALA A 218 6.24 -16.07 -19.11
C ALA A 218 7.46 -17.01 -19.12
N ALA A 219 7.87 -17.57 -20.26
CA ALA A 219 9.06 -18.43 -20.31
C ALA A 219 10.35 -17.68 -19.95
N LEU A 220 10.46 -16.41 -20.34
CA LEU A 220 11.65 -15.59 -20.12
C LEU A 220 11.76 -15.12 -18.66
N ALA A 221 10.68 -14.63 -18.07
CA ALA A 221 10.66 -14.42 -16.63
C ALA A 221 10.91 -15.77 -15.91
N GLY A 222 10.39 -16.89 -16.47
CA GLY A 222 10.63 -18.31 -16.12
C GLY A 222 12.10 -18.60 -15.82
N LEU A 223 12.88 -18.41 -16.88
CA LEU A 223 14.31 -18.64 -16.92
C LEU A 223 15.08 -17.67 -16.01
N VAL A 224 14.64 -16.42 -15.89
CA VAL A 224 15.30 -15.47 -15.00
C VAL A 224 15.02 -15.81 -13.54
N GLY A 225 13.80 -16.18 -13.15
CA GLY A 225 13.49 -16.65 -11.80
C GLY A 225 14.33 -17.88 -11.41
N LEU A 226 14.51 -18.80 -12.35
CA LEU A 226 15.43 -19.94 -12.21
C LEU A 226 16.90 -19.52 -12.10
N ALA A 227 17.34 -18.53 -12.87
CA ALA A 227 18.71 -18.00 -12.79
C ALA A 227 18.98 -17.27 -11.46
N VAL A 228 18.00 -16.52 -10.94
CA VAL A 228 18.07 -15.87 -9.61
C VAL A 228 18.17 -16.94 -8.50
N LEU A 229 17.39 -18.01 -8.60
CA LEU A 229 17.41 -19.14 -7.65
C LEU A 229 18.69 -19.96 -7.70
N ALA A 230 19.20 -20.24 -8.91
CA ALA A 230 20.36 -21.09 -9.11
C ALA A 230 21.66 -20.44 -8.65
N ALA A 231 21.69 -19.12 -8.50
CA ALA A 231 22.94 -18.41 -8.38
C ALA A 231 23.19 -17.75 -7.01
N CYS A 232 22.16 -17.48 -6.20
CA CYS A 232 22.32 -16.83 -4.90
C CYS A 232 21.60 -17.59 -3.77
N PRO A 233 22.23 -18.61 -3.15
CA PRO A 233 21.66 -19.28 -1.97
C PRO A 233 21.50 -18.32 -0.78
N ALA A 234 22.24 -17.21 -0.77
CA ALA A 234 22.31 -16.26 0.33
C ALA A 234 21.63 -14.91 0.05
N VAL A 235 20.93 -14.66 -1.06
CA VAL A 235 20.25 -13.35 -1.29
C VAL A 235 18.91 -13.47 -2.04
N GLY A 236 18.68 -14.54 -2.80
CA GLY A 236 17.65 -14.50 -3.85
C GLY A 236 16.53 -15.52 -3.76
N VAL A 237 16.48 -16.37 -2.72
CA VAL A 237 15.59 -17.53 -2.78
C VAL A 237 14.11 -17.14 -2.65
N GLU A 238 13.80 -16.03 -1.97
CA GLU A 238 12.42 -15.53 -1.82
C GLU A 238 11.89 -14.85 -3.07
N ALA A 239 12.65 -13.91 -3.66
CA ALA A 239 12.31 -13.29 -4.94
C ALA A 239 12.33 -14.30 -6.09
N GLY A 240 13.27 -15.24 -6.05
CA GLY A 240 13.38 -16.35 -6.99
C GLY A 240 12.20 -17.34 -6.90
N LEU A 241 11.76 -17.71 -5.70
CA LEU A 241 10.57 -18.54 -5.49
C LEU A 241 9.29 -17.78 -5.84
N ALA A 242 9.15 -16.51 -5.48
CA ALA A 242 8.00 -15.67 -5.85
C ALA A 242 7.90 -15.50 -7.38
N MET A 243 9.04 -15.37 -8.06
CA MET A 243 9.12 -15.33 -9.51
C MET A 243 8.74 -16.71 -10.08
N LEU A 244 9.38 -17.81 -9.68
CA LEU A 244 9.02 -19.16 -10.12
C LEU A 244 7.54 -19.49 -9.86
N ALA A 245 6.96 -18.98 -8.76
CA ALA A 245 5.54 -19.11 -8.44
C ALA A 245 4.67 -18.35 -9.43
N ALA A 246 4.95 -17.06 -9.64
CA ALA A 246 4.30 -16.23 -10.65
C ALA A 246 4.37 -16.88 -12.05
N LEU A 247 5.45 -17.60 -12.32
CA LEU A 247 5.76 -18.21 -13.61
C LEU A 247 5.11 -19.57 -13.81
N ALA A 248 5.14 -20.42 -12.79
CA ALA A 248 4.36 -21.65 -12.75
C ALA A 248 2.87 -21.33 -12.79
N LEU A 249 2.41 -20.30 -12.07
CA LEU A 249 1.03 -19.82 -12.10
C LEU A 249 0.66 -19.28 -13.49
N SER A 250 1.52 -18.47 -14.11
CA SER A 250 1.32 -17.97 -15.47
C SER A 250 1.28 -19.10 -16.51
N ALA A 251 2.22 -20.06 -16.43
CA ALA A 251 2.31 -21.19 -17.36
C ALA A 251 1.16 -22.19 -17.18
N VAL A 252 0.71 -22.43 -15.95
CA VAL A 252 -0.42 -23.31 -15.62
C VAL A 252 -1.75 -22.65 -16.00
N VAL A 253 -1.95 -21.36 -15.70
CA VAL A 253 -3.18 -20.63 -16.08
C VAL A 253 -3.28 -20.45 -17.59
N LEU A 254 -2.15 -20.27 -18.30
CA LEU A 254 -2.12 -20.18 -19.77
C LEU A 254 -2.31 -21.51 -20.49
N ARG A 255 -2.14 -22.66 -19.81
CA ARG A 255 -2.17 -24.00 -20.44
C ARG A 255 -3.32 -24.90 -19.95
N TRP A 256 -3.78 -24.75 -18.71
CA TRP A 256 -4.81 -25.60 -18.09
C TRP A 256 -5.84 -24.75 -17.35
N ARG A 257 -7.07 -24.69 -17.89
CA ARG A 257 -8.18 -23.96 -17.26
C ARG A 257 -8.47 -24.56 -15.86
N ARG A 258 -8.14 -23.79 -14.82
CA ARG A 258 -8.64 -23.84 -13.43
C ARG A 258 -8.15 -24.94 -12.47
N VAL A 259 -7.78 -26.14 -12.93
CA VAL A 259 -7.59 -27.28 -12.00
C VAL A 259 -6.23 -27.28 -11.27
N LEU A 260 -5.19 -26.65 -11.84
CA LEU A 260 -3.82 -26.74 -11.31
C LEU A 260 -3.26 -25.44 -10.69
N ALA A 261 -3.96 -24.31 -10.81
CA ALA A 261 -3.49 -23.04 -10.21
C ALA A 261 -3.57 -23.06 -8.68
N ALA A 262 -4.65 -23.63 -8.12
CA ALA A 262 -4.85 -23.75 -6.67
C ALA A 262 -3.78 -24.62 -5.98
N PRO A 263 -3.44 -25.83 -6.46
CA PRO A 263 -2.39 -26.63 -5.83
C PRO A 263 -1.00 -26.03 -5.97
N VAL A 264 -0.68 -25.28 -7.03
CA VAL A 264 0.61 -24.57 -7.15
C VAL A 264 0.68 -23.41 -6.15
N VAL A 265 -0.36 -22.58 -6.04
CA VAL A 265 -0.45 -21.54 -5.00
C VAL A 265 -0.36 -22.14 -3.60
N LEU A 266 -1.01 -23.29 -3.37
CA LEU A 266 -0.99 -24.00 -2.09
C LEU A 266 0.40 -24.59 -1.77
N ILE A 267 1.08 -25.22 -2.73
CA ILE A 267 2.45 -25.76 -2.55
C ILE A 267 3.44 -24.63 -2.28
N PHE A 268 3.25 -23.47 -2.91
CA PHE A 268 4.06 -22.27 -2.66
C PHE A 268 3.75 -21.62 -1.32
N ALA A 269 2.47 -21.52 -0.94
CA ALA A 269 2.05 -21.09 0.38
C ALA A 269 2.68 -21.95 1.46
N VAL A 270 2.57 -23.27 1.27
CA VAL A 270 3.13 -24.27 2.17
C VAL A 270 4.65 -24.21 2.15
N SER A 271 5.34 -24.01 1.03
CA SER A 271 6.80 -23.82 1.01
C SER A 271 7.27 -22.52 1.65
N ALA A 272 6.56 -21.40 1.46
CA ALA A 272 6.88 -20.12 2.09
C ALA A 272 6.65 -20.21 3.60
N VAL A 273 5.51 -20.75 4.03
CA VAL A 273 5.18 -21.00 5.45
C VAL A 273 6.15 -22.01 6.05
N LEU A 274 6.41 -23.14 5.40
CA LEU A 274 7.37 -24.14 5.86
C LEU A 274 8.78 -23.57 5.91
N ARG A 275 9.17 -22.60 5.09
CA ARG A 275 10.48 -21.99 5.19
C ARG A 275 10.56 -20.90 6.24
N VAL A 276 9.49 -20.15 6.47
CA VAL A 276 9.35 -19.28 7.65
C VAL A 276 9.40 -20.11 8.94
N MET A 277 8.83 -21.33 8.91
CA MET A 277 8.74 -22.21 10.08
C MET A 277 9.92 -23.19 10.24
N LEU A 278 10.61 -23.57 9.16
CA LEU A 278 11.67 -24.60 9.12
C LEU A 278 12.99 -24.11 8.51
N GLY A 279 13.09 -22.84 8.11
CA GLY A 279 14.37 -22.27 7.70
C GLY A 279 15.39 -22.47 8.83
N PRO A 280 16.69 -22.66 8.51
CA PRO A 280 17.70 -22.75 9.55
C PRO A 280 17.53 -21.51 10.42
N PRO A 281 17.43 -21.67 11.75
CA PRO A 281 17.24 -20.53 12.62
C PRO A 281 18.47 -19.63 12.42
N ILE A 282 18.33 -18.57 11.61
CA ILE A 282 19.29 -17.47 11.56
C ILE A 282 19.46 -16.96 13.01
N TRP A 283 18.38 -17.10 13.79
CA TRP A 283 18.22 -16.98 15.23
C TRP A 283 18.32 -18.35 15.92
N GLY A 284 19.51 -18.98 15.97
CA GLY A 284 19.73 -20.31 16.54
C GLY A 284 19.07 -20.57 17.91
N ALA A 285 19.29 -21.75 18.52
CA ALA A 285 18.79 -22.12 19.85
C ALA A 285 19.04 -21.11 21.00
N ALA A 286 19.79 -20.03 20.73
CA ALA A 286 20.04 -18.90 21.60
C ALA A 286 18.91 -17.86 21.69
N PHE A 287 17.91 -17.84 20.79
CA PHE A 287 16.83 -16.83 20.81
C PHE A 287 15.43 -17.43 20.61
N PRO A 288 14.62 -17.55 21.69
CA PRO A 288 13.22 -17.90 21.54
C PRO A 288 12.46 -16.69 20.95
N MET A 289 12.30 -16.65 19.62
CA MET A 289 11.38 -15.69 19.00
C MET A 289 9.95 -15.97 19.50
N GLU A 290 9.34 -14.98 20.15
CA GLU A 290 7.93 -15.07 20.51
C GLU A 290 7.07 -15.17 19.23
N PRO A 291 5.92 -15.87 19.28
CA PRO A 291 5.03 -15.97 18.11
C PRO A 291 4.58 -14.61 17.56
N ALA A 292 4.50 -13.60 18.43
CA ALA A 292 4.12 -12.22 18.10
C ALA A 292 5.31 -11.33 17.68
N GLY A 293 6.54 -11.81 17.78
CA GLY A 293 7.75 -11.02 17.52
C GLY A 293 8.33 -10.39 18.78
N LEU A 294 9.35 -9.57 18.60
CA LEU A 294 10.08 -8.89 19.67
C LEU A 294 9.76 -7.39 19.74
N GLY A 295 8.96 -6.85 18.80
CA GLY A 295 8.69 -5.41 18.68
C GLY A 295 9.98 -4.60 18.56
N GLU A 296 10.04 -3.48 19.29
CA GLU A 296 11.23 -2.62 19.41
C GLU A 296 12.53 -3.38 19.79
N GLN A 297 12.43 -4.47 20.57
CA GLN A 297 13.60 -5.25 21.00
C GLN A 297 14.29 -5.97 19.83
N ALA A 298 13.61 -6.10 18.68
CA ALA A 298 14.20 -6.60 17.45
C ALA A 298 15.41 -5.78 16.98
N LEU A 299 15.58 -4.53 17.41
CA LEU A 299 16.75 -3.73 17.01
C LEU A 299 18.08 -4.17 17.60
N ALA A 300 18.09 -5.00 18.64
CA ALA A 300 19.35 -5.62 19.11
C ALA A 300 19.92 -6.63 18.10
N HIS A 301 19.18 -6.86 17.02
CA HIS A 301 19.20 -8.09 16.25
C HIS A 301 19.12 -7.82 14.75
N VAL A 302 18.30 -6.87 14.33
CA VAL A 302 18.16 -6.46 12.93
C VAL A 302 18.48 -4.99 12.71
N TYR A 303 19.02 -4.69 11.52
CA TYR A 303 19.35 -3.36 11.03
C TYR A 303 18.48 -2.99 9.82
N ALA A 304 18.39 -1.69 9.52
CA ALA A 304 17.60 -1.20 8.39
C ALA A 304 18.10 -1.70 7.01
N GLY A 305 19.37 -2.13 6.92
CA GLY A 305 19.96 -2.73 5.72
C GLY A 305 19.68 -4.22 5.58
N ASP A 306 19.18 -4.88 6.63
CA ASP A 306 18.88 -6.32 6.58
C ASP A 306 17.70 -6.60 5.66
N ARG A 307 17.44 -7.89 5.41
CA ARG A 307 16.27 -8.30 4.63
C ARG A 307 15.00 -7.84 5.32
N GLY A 308 14.10 -7.26 4.55
CA GLY A 308 12.80 -6.86 5.08
C GLY A 308 12.02 -8.02 5.69
N LEU A 309 12.19 -9.26 5.20
CA LEU A 309 11.61 -10.43 5.85
C LEU A 309 12.17 -10.65 7.25
N ASP A 310 13.48 -10.57 7.44
CA ASP A 310 14.14 -10.77 8.73
C ASP A 310 13.70 -9.69 9.73
N VAL A 311 13.60 -8.44 9.28
CA VAL A 311 13.08 -7.33 10.09
C VAL A 311 11.62 -7.57 10.49
N LEU A 312 10.76 -7.98 9.55
CA LEU A 312 9.35 -8.24 9.83
C LEU A 312 9.15 -9.43 10.76
N LEU A 313 9.94 -10.51 10.60
CA LEU A 313 9.88 -11.68 11.47
C LEU A 313 10.38 -11.35 12.88
N ALA A 314 11.47 -10.60 12.99
CA ALA A 314 12.01 -10.20 14.29
C ALA A 314 11.04 -9.24 15.01
N ALA A 315 10.48 -8.24 14.31
CA ALA A 315 9.62 -7.23 14.93
C ALA A 315 8.17 -7.71 15.17
N ALA A 316 7.51 -8.30 14.16
CA ALA A 316 6.10 -8.67 14.19
C ALA A 316 5.84 -10.18 14.32
N GLY A 317 6.89 -10.99 14.34
CA GLY A 317 6.81 -12.41 14.61
C GLY A 317 6.39 -13.28 13.43
N PRO A 318 6.61 -14.60 13.57
CA PRO A 318 6.25 -15.57 12.54
C PRO A 318 4.73 -15.69 12.34
N LEU A 319 3.89 -15.40 13.34
CA LEU A 319 2.43 -15.43 13.17
C LEU A 319 1.95 -14.30 12.25
N ALA A 320 2.46 -13.08 12.44
CA ALA A 320 2.07 -11.96 11.58
C ALA A 320 2.59 -12.15 10.15
N ALA A 321 3.80 -12.68 10.00
CA ALA A 321 4.34 -13.02 8.68
C ALA A 321 3.52 -14.13 8.00
N ALA A 322 3.20 -15.21 8.72
CA ALA A 322 2.35 -16.28 8.19
C ALA A 322 0.96 -15.77 7.78
N TRP A 323 0.35 -14.89 8.59
CA TRP A 323 -0.90 -14.24 8.23
C TRP A 323 -0.77 -13.38 6.98
N ALA A 324 0.26 -12.53 6.90
CA ALA A 324 0.47 -11.66 5.74
C ALA A 324 0.60 -12.48 4.45
N VAL A 325 1.34 -13.60 4.52
CA VAL A 325 1.44 -14.58 3.43
C VAL A 325 0.06 -15.18 3.10
N LEU A 326 -0.65 -15.72 4.09
CA LEU A 326 -1.97 -16.33 3.90
C LEU A 326 -3.01 -15.33 3.35
N ALA A 327 -2.98 -14.08 3.79
CA ALA A 327 -3.87 -13.03 3.32
C ALA A 327 -3.52 -12.59 1.88
N ALA A 328 -2.24 -12.49 1.54
CA ALA A 328 -1.80 -12.24 0.16
C ALA A 328 -2.22 -13.40 -0.77
N LEU A 329 -2.07 -14.64 -0.31
CA LEU A 329 -2.50 -15.84 -1.04
C LEU A 329 -4.01 -15.92 -1.17
N GLY A 330 -4.75 -15.69 -0.09
CA GLY A 330 -6.21 -15.62 -0.09
C GLY A 330 -6.72 -14.53 -1.03
N GLY A 331 -6.06 -13.38 -1.04
CA GLY A 331 -6.29 -12.31 -2.00
C GLY A 331 -6.03 -12.78 -3.44
N GLY A 332 -4.89 -13.42 -3.71
CA GLY A 332 -4.54 -13.96 -5.03
C GLY A 332 -5.51 -15.03 -5.52
N VAL A 333 -5.87 -16.00 -4.68
CA VAL A 333 -6.85 -17.04 -4.97
C VAL A 333 -8.23 -16.43 -5.22
N TRP A 334 -8.66 -15.49 -4.37
CA TRP A 334 -9.88 -14.74 -4.57
C TRP A 334 -9.87 -14.05 -5.94
N LEU A 335 -8.84 -13.27 -6.27
CA LEU A 335 -8.72 -12.58 -7.56
C LEU A 335 -8.75 -13.52 -8.77
N VAL A 336 -8.05 -14.65 -8.70
CA VAL A 336 -8.07 -15.68 -9.75
C VAL A 336 -9.44 -16.36 -9.85
N SER A 337 -10.09 -16.64 -8.72
CA SER A 337 -11.42 -17.26 -8.66
C SER A 337 -12.53 -16.37 -9.23
N LEU A 338 -12.32 -15.06 -9.24
CA LEU A 338 -13.26 -14.07 -9.77
C LEU A 338 -13.16 -13.82 -11.28
N SER A 339 -12.02 -14.18 -11.87
CA SER A 339 -11.70 -14.09 -13.30
C SER A 339 -12.67 -14.82 -14.29
N PRO A 340 -13.49 -15.82 -13.90
CA PRO A 340 -14.37 -16.50 -14.85
C PRO A 340 -15.87 -16.17 -14.78
N LYS A 341 -16.35 -15.41 -13.79
CA LYS A 341 -17.81 -15.21 -13.59
C LYS A 341 -18.30 -13.77 -13.78
N GLY A 342 -17.41 -12.78 -13.92
CA GLY A 342 -17.78 -11.36 -13.90
C GLY A 342 -17.82 -10.63 -15.23
N ALA A 343 -17.14 -11.12 -16.28
CA ALA A 343 -17.22 -10.53 -17.61
C ALA A 343 -17.94 -11.50 -18.52
N ALA A 344 -19.23 -11.23 -18.76
CA ALA A 344 -19.91 -11.74 -19.94
C ALA A 344 -19.04 -11.42 -21.18
N GLY A 345 -18.45 -12.43 -21.81
CA GLY A 345 -18.12 -12.38 -23.25
C GLY A 345 -16.68 -12.16 -23.71
N THR A 346 -15.71 -11.67 -22.92
CA THR A 346 -14.35 -11.38 -23.44
C THR A 346 -13.25 -12.30 -22.90
N PRO A 347 -13.00 -13.47 -23.54
CA PRO A 347 -11.96 -14.43 -23.15
C PRO A 347 -10.50 -13.94 -23.25
N GLY A 348 -10.25 -12.66 -23.59
CA GLY A 348 -8.91 -12.10 -23.77
C GLY A 348 -8.25 -11.46 -22.53
N LEU A 349 -9.00 -11.18 -21.45
CA LEU A 349 -8.52 -10.38 -20.32
C LEU A 349 -7.86 -11.18 -19.18
N GLN A 350 -7.91 -12.53 -19.22
CA GLN A 350 -7.34 -13.37 -18.17
C GLN A 350 -5.81 -13.31 -18.13
N GLY A 351 -5.18 -13.25 -19.31
CA GLY A 351 -3.74 -13.20 -19.44
C GLY A 351 -3.10 -11.96 -18.79
N PRO A 352 -3.54 -10.74 -19.13
CA PRO A 352 -3.08 -9.52 -18.50
C PRO A 352 -3.29 -9.49 -16.98
N ALA A 353 -4.42 -9.98 -16.48
CA ALA A 353 -4.70 -10.05 -15.04
C ALA A 353 -3.69 -10.93 -14.30
N VAL A 354 -3.39 -12.11 -14.85
CA VAL A 354 -2.39 -13.04 -14.28
C VAL A 354 -1.00 -12.41 -14.30
N LEU A 355 -0.59 -11.81 -15.43
CA LEU A 355 0.69 -11.12 -15.52
C LEU A 355 0.79 -9.97 -14.52
N TRP A 356 -0.30 -9.24 -14.28
CA TRP A 356 -0.33 -8.16 -13.30
C TRP A 356 -0.20 -8.65 -11.87
N LEU A 357 -0.89 -9.74 -11.51
CA LEU A 357 -0.75 -10.40 -10.21
C LEU A 357 0.69 -10.87 -9.99
N CYS A 358 1.29 -11.46 -11.03
CA CYS A 358 2.69 -11.86 -11.03
C CYS A 358 3.61 -10.68 -10.79
N GLY A 359 3.43 -9.60 -11.55
CA GLY A 359 4.17 -8.35 -11.36
C GLY A 359 3.97 -7.76 -9.96
N THR A 360 2.76 -7.86 -9.40
CA THR A 360 2.46 -7.34 -8.06
C THR A 360 3.17 -8.15 -6.97
N ALA A 361 3.15 -9.48 -7.08
CA ALA A 361 3.88 -10.37 -6.16
C ALA A 361 5.39 -10.11 -6.24
N VAL A 362 5.91 -9.98 -7.46
CA VAL A 362 7.29 -9.61 -7.75
C VAL A 362 7.69 -8.31 -7.07
N VAL A 363 6.92 -7.24 -7.23
CA VAL A 363 7.27 -5.94 -6.68
C VAL A 363 7.09 -5.90 -5.18
N SER A 364 6.13 -6.65 -4.64
CA SER A 364 6.00 -6.83 -3.20
C SER A 364 7.21 -7.55 -2.61
N SER A 365 7.88 -8.44 -3.37
CA SER A 365 9.12 -9.07 -2.91
C SER A 365 10.27 -8.07 -2.72
N ALA A 366 10.24 -6.91 -3.40
CA ALA A 366 11.24 -5.87 -3.20
C ALA A 366 11.23 -5.29 -1.77
N LEU A 367 10.11 -5.36 -1.05
CA LEU A 367 10.04 -5.00 0.37
C LEU A 367 10.73 -6.02 1.27
N LEU A 368 10.86 -7.27 0.83
CA LEU A 368 11.44 -8.38 1.60
C LEU A 368 12.93 -8.54 1.38
N LEU A 369 13.48 -7.94 0.32
CA LEU A 369 14.91 -7.90 0.01
C LEU A 369 15.69 -7.06 1.03
N GLU A 370 17.02 -7.17 0.98
CA GLU A 370 17.97 -6.36 1.76
C GLU A 370 17.69 -4.86 1.58
N GLY A 371 17.50 -4.16 2.70
CA GLY A 371 17.15 -2.72 2.71
C GLY A 371 15.78 -2.37 2.12
N GLY A 372 15.05 -3.36 1.61
CA GLY A 372 13.81 -3.18 0.86
C GLY A 372 12.68 -2.55 1.65
N LEU A 373 12.52 -2.96 2.92
CA LEU A 373 11.50 -2.44 3.81
C LEU A 373 11.68 -0.94 4.09
N PHE A 374 12.92 -0.49 4.15
CA PHE A 374 13.29 0.91 4.38
C PHE A 374 13.58 1.68 3.09
N CYS A 375 13.25 1.11 1.93
CA CYS A 375 13.34 1.75 0.62
C CYS A 375 12.00 2.40 0.23
N PRO A 376 11.90 3.75 0.17
CA PRO A 376 10.63 4.41 -0.16
C PRO A 376 10.11 4.07 -1.56
N LEU A 377 11.01 3.86 -2.54
CA LEU A 377 10.62 3.41 -3.88
C LEU A 377 9.95 2.02 -3.86
N ALA A 378 10.46 1.09 -3.07
CA ALA A 378 9.85 -0.25 -2.94
C ALA A 378 8.41 -0.12 -2.43
N LEU A 379 8.18 0.68 -1.38
CA LEU A 379 6.85 0.95 -0.85
C LEU A 379 5.90 1.54 -1.89
N LEU A 380 6.34 2.58 -2.60
CA LEU A 380 5.52 3.24 -3.62
C LEU A 380 5.19 2.31 -4.79
N ALA A 381 6.16 1.54 -5.27
CA ALA A 381 5.97 0.58 -6.35
C ALA A 381 5.03 -0.55 -5.93
N THR A 382 5.18 -1.08 -4.71
CA THR A 382 4.27 -2.09 -4.16
C THR A 382 2.85 -1.53 -4.07
N GLY A 383 2.68 -0.33 -3.53
CA GLY A 383 1.37 0.32 -3.44
C GLY A 383 0.73 0.56 -4.81
N ALA A 384 1.50 1.06 -5.79
CA ALA A 384 1.04 1.27 -7.16
C ALA A 384 0.67 -0.03 -7.89
N ALA A 385 1.36 -1.14 -7.59
CA ALA A 385 1.07 -2.44 -8.18
C ALA A 385 -0.27 -2.98 -7.66
N TRP A 386 -0.41 -3.00 -6.33
CA TRP A 386 -1.64 -3.45 -5.66
C TRP A 386 -2.85 -2.59 -6.01
N SER A 387 -2.68 -1.27 -6.17
CA SER A 387 -3.79 -0.38 -6.52
C SER A 387 -4.44 -0.68 -7.88
N GLN A 388 -3.72 -1.38 -8.76
CA GLN A 388 -4.21 -1.69 -10.11
C GLN A 388 -4.85 -3.09 -10.18
N VAL A 389 -4.68 -3.90 -9.14
CA VAL A 389 -5.12 -5.30 -9.11
C VAL A 389 -6.63 -5.46 -9.35
N PRO A 390 -7.55 -4.72 -8.68
CA PRO A 390 -8.98 -4.89 -8.93
C PRO A 390 -9.39 -4.48 -10.34
N ALA A 391 -8.81 -3.39 -10.85
CA ALA A 391 -9.07 -2.94 -12.22
C ALA A 391 -8.61 -3.99 -13.24
N MET A 392 -7.45 -4.62 -13.03
CA MET A 392 -6.98 -5.69 -13.92
C MET A 392 -7.79 -6.98 -13.78
N ALA A 393 -8.41 -7.21 -12.61
CA ALA A 393 -9.39 -8.27 -12.41
C ALA A 393 -10.79 -7.93 -12.96
N GLY A 394 -10.97 -6.75 -13.59
CA GLY A 394 -12.23 -6.32 -14.18
C GLY A 394 -13.32 -6.00 -13.16
N ARG A 395 -12.95 -5.49 -11.97
CA ARG A 395 -13.91 -5.14 -10.92
C ARG A 395 -13.66 -3.74 -10.37
N ALA A 396 -14.76 -3.07 -10.03
CA ALA A 396 -14.73 -1.92 -9.15
C ALA A 396 -14.33 -2.41 -7.74
N GLY A 397 -13.43 -1.67 -7.06
CA GLY A 397 -13.08 -1.94 -5.68
C GLY A 397 -14.32 -1.88 -4.78
N ALA A 398 -14.40 -2.80 -3.81
CA ALA A 398 -15.46 -2.74 -2.81
C ALA A 398 -15.44 -1.38 -2.11
N ARG A 399 -16.59 -0.77 -1.82
CA ARG A 399 -16.65 0.50 -1.09
C ARG A 399 -16.83 0.21 0.39
N ARG A 400 -16.07 0.89 1.25
CA ARG A 400 -16.22 0.84 2.71
C ARG A 400 -16.49 2.23 3.27
N SER A 401 -17.06 2.26 4.46
CA SER A 401 -17.27 3.50 5.20
C SER A 401 -15.93 4.23 5.43
N GLY A 402 -15.89 5.53 5.16
CA GLY A 402 -14.71 6.36 5.43
C GLY A 402 -14.33 6.46 6.91
N TRP A 403 -15.23 6.07 7.82
CA TRP A 403 -14.93 5.94 9.26
C TRP A 403 -13.79 4.97 9.57
N TRP A 404 -13.54 3.98 8.70
CA TRP A 404 -12.38 3.10 8.84
C TRP A 404 -11.06 3.86 8.69
N ALA A 405 -10.98 4.81 7.75
CA ALA A 405 -9.79 5.67 7.62
C ALA A 405 -9.63 6.59 8.83
N ALA A 406 -10.73 7.12 9.37
CA ALA A 406 -10.68 7.92 10.60
C ALA A 406 -10.18 7.11 11.80
N GLY A 407 -10.69 5.89 11.99
CA GLY A 407 -10.21 5.00 13.04
C GLY A 407 -8.73 4.65 12.88
N ALA A 408 -8.29 4.32 11.66
CA ALA A 408 -6.89 3.99 11.39
C ALA A 408 -5.95 5.20 11.60
N PHE A 409 -6.34 6.38 11.13
CA PHE A 409 -5.56 7.61 11.32
C PHE A 409 -5.48 8.00 12.80
N ALA A 410 -6.59 7.91 13.54
CA ALA A 410 -6.61 8.15 14.98
C ALA A 410 -5.71 7.14 15.72
N ALA A 411 -5.81 5.85 15.41
CA ALA A 411 -4.97 4.83 16.04
C ALA A 411 -3.47 5.08 15.79
N LEU A 412 -3.09 5.42 14.55
CA LEU A 412 -1.70 5.71 14.20
C LEU A 412 -1.18 6.97 14.91
N THR A 413 -1.95 8.06 14.91
CA THR A 413 -1.53 9.32 15.54
C THR A 413 -1.47 9.21 17.05
N THR A 414 -2.40 8.48 17.68
CA THR A 414 -2.31 8.12 19.10
C THR A 414 -1.07 7.28 19.38
N ALA A 415 -0.78 6.26 18.56
CA ALA A 415 0.43 5.45 18.71
C ALA A 415 1.70 6.32 18.64
N MET A 416 1.76 7.26 17.69
CA MET A 416 2.87 8.22 17.59
C MET A 416 2.97 9.18 18.78
N GLY A 417 1.84 9.60 19.36
CA GLY A 417 1.82 10.50 20.51
C GLY A 417 2.17 9.81 21.82
N LEU A 418 1.92 8.50 21.94
CA LEU A 418 2.24 7.74 23.16
C LEU A 418 3.71 7.31 23.24
N THR A 419 4.46 7.38 22.13
CA THR A 419 5.88 7.04 22.12
C THR A 419 6.78 8.21 22.49
N ALA A 420 7.92 7.90 23.11
CA ALA A 420 8.90 8.93 23.47
C ALA A 420 9.69 9.44 22.25
N MET A 421 9.76 8.64 21.17
CA MET A 421 10.27 9.05 19.88
C MET A 421 9.33 8.54 18.77
N PRO A 422 8.71 9.43 17.97
CA PRO A 422 7.84 9.04 16.85
C PRO A 422 8.55 8.34 15.67
N GLY A 423 9.83 7.98 15.83
CA GLY A 423 10.63 7.24 14.86
C GLY A 423 10.70 7.93 13.50
N LEU A 424 10.33 7.20 12.45
CA LEU A 424 10.42 7.63 11.06
C LEU A 424 9.74 8.98 10.80
N ALA A 425 8.60 9.28 11.43
CA ALA A 425 7.92 10.56 11.28
C ALA A 425 8.77 11.72 11.83
N GLN A 426 9.32 11.55 13.03
CA GLN A 426 10.18 12.54 13.66
C GLN A 426 11.47 12.73 12.84
N TRP A 427 12.15 11.64 12.48
CA TRP A 427 13.40 11.71 11.71
C TRP A 427 13.19 12.33 10.33
N ALA A 428 12.06 12.05 9.67
CA ALA A 428 11.68 12.67 8.41
C ALA A 428 11.51 14.20 8.57
N VAL A 429 10.78 14.64 9.59
CA VAL A 429 10.56 16.07 9.85
C VAL A 429 11.84 16.79 10.26
N SER A 430 12.68 16.17 11.11
CA SER A 430 14.01 16.68 11.46
C SER A 430 14.91 16.86 10.24
N SER A 431 14.74 16.04 9.21
CA SER A 431 15.49 16.18 7.95
C SER A 431 15.16 17.46 7.17
N TRP A 432 14.02 18.09 7.46
CA TRP A 432 13.63 19.42 6.99
C TRP A 432 14.04 20.56 7.92
N GLY A 433 14.77 20.27 9.00
CA GLY A 433 15.13 21.26 10.01
C GLY A 433 13.95 21.69 10.88
N ARG A 434 12.98 20.79 11.12
CA ARG A 434 11.79 21.03 11.95
C ARG A 434 11.81 20.12 13.18
N SER A 435 11.20 20.58 14.29
CA SER A 435 11.04 19.82 15.53
C SER A 435 9.86 18.83 15.46
N GLU A 436 9.73 17.97 16.49
CA GLU A 436 8.58 17.08 16.69
C GLU A 436 7.26 17.87 16.73
N ASP A 437 7.25 19.06 17.33
CA ASP A 437 6.07 19.94 17.45
C ASP A 437 5.43 20.21 16.08
N PHE A 438 6.24 20.23 15.01
CA PHE A 438 5.72 20.40 13.65
C PHE A 438 4.72 19.29 13.26
N LEU A 439 4.79 18.08 13.82
CA LEU A 439 3.87 16.96 13.55
C LEU A 439 2.45 17.20 14.07
N HIS A 440 2.26 18.08 15.06
CA HIS A 440 0.93 18.40 15.59
C HIS A 440 0.08 19.16 14.56
N VAL A 441 0.70 20.02 13.75
CA VAL A 441 0.05 20.80 12.70
C VAL A 441 -0.58 19.91 11.60
N PRO A 442 0.17 19.05 10.87
CA PRO A 442 -0.42 18.16 9.87
C PRO A 442 -1.39 17.17 10.52
N THR A 443 -1.16 16.72 11.75
CA THR A 443 -2.10 15.84 12.47
C THR A 443 -3.47 16.50 12.66
N GLY A 444 -3.48 17.74 13.18
CA GLY A 444 -4.71 18.52 13.35
C GLY A 444 -5.37 18.85 12.02
N PHE A 445 -4.57 19.14 10.99
CA PHE A 445 -5.06 19.38 9.62
C PHE A 445 -5.77 18.15 9.03
N PHE A 446 -5.11 16.99 9.00
CA PHE A 446 -5.68 15.78 8.39
C PHE A 446 -6.87 15.25 9.17
N LEU A 447 -6.81 15.25 10.51
CA LEU A 447 -7.93 14.81 11.34
C LEU A 447 -9.17 15.68 11.10
N SER A 448 -9.00 17.01 11.14
CA SER A 448 -10.10 17.96 10.89
C SER A 448 -10.66 17.86 9.47
N LEU A 449 -9.79 17.68 8.47
CA LEU A 449 -10.22 17.53 7.08
C LEU A 449 -11.01 16.23 6.88
N LEU A 450 -10.57 15.14 7.51
CA LEU A 450 -11.20 13.83 7.46
C LEU A 450 -12.55 13.81 8.18
N LEU A 451 -12.63 14.37 9.40
CA LEU A 451 -13.89 14.52 10.14
C LEU A 451 -14.85 15.47 9.42
N GLY A 452 -14.33 16.58 8.90
CA GLY A 452 -15.09 17.53 8.10
C GLY A 452 -15.67 16.90 6.83
N TRP A 453 -14.93 16.00 6.19
CA TRP A 453 -15.42 15.19 5.07
C TRP A 453 -16.55 14.22 5.49
N LEU A 454 -16.34 13.43 6.55
CA LEU A 454 -17.30 12.42 7.02
C LEU A 454 -18.60 13.04 7.53
N MET A 455 -18.51 14.17 8.22
CA MET A 455 -19.66 14.86 8.82
C MET A 455 -20.27 15.91 7.88
N GLY A 456 -19.56 16.34 6.85
CA GLY A 456 -19.90 17.46 5.97
C GLY A 456 -21.03 17.24 4.97
N ARG A 457 -22.19 16.70 5.38
CA ARG A 457 -23.39 16.68 4.49
C ARG A 457 -23.93 18.09 4.29
N ARG A 458 -23.76 18.89 5.35
CA ARG A 458 -24.13 20.30 5.49
C ARG A 458 -22.91 21.05 6.01
N ARG A 459 -22.83 22.35 5.74
CA ARG A 459 -21.72 23.21 6.19
C ARG A 459 -21.47 23.12 7.70
N TRP A 460 -22.54 23.08 8.49
CA TRP A 460 -22.46 22.91 9.95
C TRP A 460 -21.84 21.58 10.38
N GLY A 461 -22.08 20.49 9.65
CA GLY A 461 -21.44 19.20 9.94
C GLY A 461 -19.94 19.23 9.64
N ALA A 462 -19.51 19.93 8.60
CA ALA A 462 -18.09 20.11 8.30
C ALA A 462 -17.40 20.97 9.38
N ALA A 463 -18.05 22.06 9.82
CA ALA A 463 -17.56 22.89 10.92
C ALA A 463 -17.47 22.12 12.24
N ALA A 464 -18.47 21.28 12.54
CA ALA A 464 -18.43 20.39 13.70
C ALA A 464 -17.27 19.40 13.62
N GLY A 465 -17.01 18.82 12.43
CA GLY A 465 -15.86 17.94 12.21
C GLY A 465 -14.51 18.63 12.46
N VAL A 466 -14.35 19.88 12.02
CA VAL A 466 -13.15 20.69 12.31
C VAL A 466 -13.02 20.97 13.81
N ALA A 467 -14.12 21.35 14.48
CA ALA A 467 -14.10 21.59 15.91
C ALA A 467 -13.72 20.33 16.70
N LEU A 468 -14.26 19.17 16.32
CA LEU A 468 -13.89 17.88 16.91
C LEU A 468 -12.42 17.53 16.67
N GLY A 469 -11.87 17.83 15.49
CA GLY A 469 -10.44 17.62 15.23
C GLY A 469 -9.54 18.48 16.12
N ALA A 470 -9.90 19.75 16.34
CA ALA A 470 -9.18 20.62 17.26
C ALA A 470 -9.29 20.17 18.72
N LEU A 471 -10.46 19.69 19.15
CA LEU A 471 -10.68 19.14 20.49
C LEU A 471 -9.94 17.81 20.70
N ALA A 472 -9.85 16.97 19.66
CA ALA A 472 -9.14 15.70 19.72
C ALA A 472 -7.65 15.89 20.00
N GLY A 473 -7.03 16.99 19.53
CA GLY A 473 -5.67 17.35 19.93
C GLY A 473 -5.54 17.53 21.44
N GLY A 474 -6.45 18.27 22.07
CA GLY A 474 -6.44 18.46 23.53
C GLY A 474 -6.77 17.17 24.31
N ALA A 475 -7.62 16.30 23.74
CA ALA A 475 -7.86 14.97 24.30
C ALA A 475 -6.61 14.06 24.21
N GLY A 476 -5.82 14.22 23.14
CA GLY A 476 -4.52 13.55 22.97
C GLY A 476 -3.52 13.98 24.05
N GLU A 477 -3.39 15.28 24.29
CA GLU A 477 -2.56 15.83 25.38
C GLU A 477 -2.99 15.29 26.75
N LEU A 478 -4.30 15.26 27.01
CA LEU A 478 -4.84 14.71 28.25
C LEU A 478 -4.53 13.21 28.37
N ALA A 479 -4.65 12.46 27.28
CA ALA A 479 -4.31 11.04 27.25
C ALA A 479 -2.81 10.81 27.48
N GLN A 480 -1.93 11.62 26.88
CA GLN A 480 -0.49 11.58 27.15
C GLN A 480 -0.19 11.87 28.62
N TRP A 481 -0.85 12.86 29.23
CA TRP A 481 -0.67 13.15 30.65
C TRP A 481 -1.14 12.02 31.57
N LEU A 482 -2.23 11.33 31.23
CA LEU A 482 -2.76 10.22 32.01
C LEU A 482 -1.98 8.91 31.81
N LEU A 483 -1.44 8.69 30.60
CA LEU A 483 -0.85 7.42 30.17
C LEU A 483 0.68 7.46 30.07
N SER A 484 1.30 8.63 30.25
CA SER A 484 2.75 8.82 30.19
C SER A 484 3.23 9.81 31.25
N ARG A 485 4.56 9.96 31.42
CA ARG A 485 5.15 10.98 32.31
C ARG A 485 5.33 12.35 31.62
N ARG A 486 4.90 12.52 30.37
CA ARG A 486 4.95 13.81 29.68
C ARG A 486 3.90 14.75 30.30
N GLY A 487 4.26 16.02 30.46
CA GLY A 487 3.32 17.04 30.92
C GLY A 487 2.32 17.39 29.82
N VAL A 488 1.20 18.02 30.19
CA VAL A 488 0.31 18.65 29.20
C VAL A 488 1.02 19.87 28.63
N GLU A 489 1.25 19.90 27.33
CA GLU A 489 1.86 21.04 26.67
C GLU A 489 0.78 21.82 25.91
N GLY A 490 0.35 22.96 26.48
CA GLY A 490 -0.68 23.79 25.84
C GLY A 490 -0.28 24.28 24.44
N VAL A 491 1.01 24.32 24.13
CA VAL A 491 1.55 24.66 22.81
C VAL A 491 1.19 23.58 21.77
N ASP A 492 1.25 22.30 22.12
CA ASP A 492 0.94 21.19 21.22
C ASP A 492 -0.53 21.19 20.83
N TRP A 493 -1.42 21.48 21.78
CA TRP A 493 -2.83 21.70 21.49
C TRP A 493 -3.06 22.89 20.54
N LEU A 494 -2.35 24.01 20.74
CA LEU A 494 -2.44 25.16 19.84
C LEU A 494 -1.94 24.82 18.42
N LEU A 495 -0.92 23.98 18.28
CA LEU A 495 -0.42 23.52 16.98
C LEU A 495 -1.44 22.61 16.27
N HIS A 496 -2.13 21.72 17.00
CA HIS A 496 -3.28 20.99 16.46
C HIS A 496 -4.42 21.92 16.00
N ALA A 497 -4.73 22.96 16.79
CA ALA A 497 -5.74 23.95 16.44
C ALA A 497 -5.34 24.78 15.21
N ALA A 498 -4.06 25.11 15.05
CA ALA A 498 -3.51 25.78 13.87
C ALA A 498 -3.71 24.90 12.60
N GLY A 499 -3.37 23.61 12.69
CA GLY A 499 -3.64 22.65 11.62
C GLY A 499 -5.13 22.56 11.26
N SER A 500 -5.98 22.49 12.28
CA SER A 500 -7.44 22.44 12.13
C SER A 500 -8.01 23.69 11.45
N THR A 501 -7.45 24.86 11.74
CA THR A 501 -7.79 26.12 11.06
C THR A 501 -7.44 26.05 9.57
N GLY A 502 -6.28 25.49 9.21
CA GLY A 502 -5.91 25.22 7.82
C GLY A 502 -6.94 24.32 7.11
N ALA A 503 -7.40 23.26 7.77
CA ALA A 503 -8.44 22.37 7.23
C ALA A 503 -9.78 23.11 7.04
N ALA A 504 -10.14 24.00 7.95
CA ALA A 504 -11.33 24.84 7.84
C ALA A 504 -11.31 25.70 6.58
N VAL A 505 -10.17 26.33 6.28
CA VAL A 505 -9.97 27.14 5.07
C VAL A 505 -10.15 26.27 3.82
N VAL A 506 -9.49 25.11 3.77
CA VAL A 506 -9.60 24.17 2.63
C VAL A 506 -11.05 23.72 2.42
N LEU A 507 -11.76 23.35 3.49
CA LEU A 507 -13.17 22.95 3.42
C LEU A 507 -14.06 24.11 2.97
N ALA A 508 -13.84 25.33 3.46
CA ALA A 508 -14.60 26.51 3.05
C ALA A 508 -14.41 26.78 1.54
N LEU A 509 -13.17 26.70 1.03
CA LEU A 509 -12.87 26.82 -0.40
C LEU A 509 -13.60 25.74 -1.22
N ALA A 510 -13.58 24.48 -0.77
CA ALA A 510 -14.27 23.38 -1.42
C ALA A 510 -15.80 23.62 -1.48
N TRP A 511 -16.39 24.08 -0.37
CA TRP A 511 -17.82 24.39 -0.32
C TRP A 511 -18.20 25.59 -1.20
N MET A 512 -17.36 26.62 -1.29
CA MET A 512 -17.57 27.74 -2.23
C MET A 512 -17.51 27.27 -3.68
N ALA A 513 -16.59 26.36 -4.01
CA ALA A 513 -16.51 25.76 -5.34
C ALA A 513 -17.73 24.87 -5.66
N LYS A 514 -18.32 24.21 -4.65
CA LYS A 514 -19.54 23.39 -4.78
C LYS A 514 -20.82 24.23 -4.96
N GLY A 515 -20.86 25.41 -4.34
CA GLY A 515 -22.05 26.28 -4.26
C GLY A 515 -22.33 27.17 -5.48
N ARG A 516 -21.41 27.25 -6.45
CA ARG A 516 -21.66 27.95 -7.72
C ARG A 516 -22.43 27.01 -8.66
N LYS A 517 -23.75 26.91 -8.46
CA LYS A 517 -24.63 26.52 -9.56
C LYS A 517 -24.59 27.65 -10.58
N ALA A 518 -24.09 27.37 -11.78
CA ALA A 518 -24.32 28.20 -12.96
C ALA A 518 -25.76 27.98 -13.43
#